data_AF-A0A2A3H6Q3-F1
#
_entry.id   AF-A0A2A3H6Q3-F1
#
_cell.length_a   1.000
_cell.length_b   1.000
_cell.length_c   1.000
_cell.angle_alpha   90.00
_cell.angle_beta   90.00
_cell.angle_gamma   90.00
#
_symmetry.space_group_name_H-M   'P 1'
#
loop_
_entity.id
_entity.type
_entity.pdbx_description
1 polymer ?
#
loop_
_entity_poly.entity_id
_entity_poly.type
_entity_poly.pdbx_seq_one_letter_code
_entity_poly.pdbx_strand_id
1 'polypeptide(L)'
;MTQPPKGSTAPPGRATPTMPAVPPQPGPPGPRGGPAGPRTDPEAPARRTAWAEGVDRLSAAATTEPGRLRIIGALIALLVVAFGAVTAWQMTERAAAADDVLHSSQPLSASAADIYRSLADANTAASSGFLAGGQETKASRDRYELDIRTAAAKLITAANSSKPGSPSARTITKLNRLLPEYKGLIERARANNRQGYPLGGAYLRYANDKMQHEMLPAAEDLYKRENQRLGSDYADAKPYPWAAIGLGVLALGGLVWAQRRNYRRTNRVLNQGMVAASAAAAVVLLWLVVGHSVARAGLAESYDHGVRSLNVLHDARIASLKARGNENLTLVSRGAETKTLADGKTTVDLYDYDFQQDMKTLTKGLAKAAELSDDAAGETPVKAATANMKVWKSRHADAREADNGGDYQGALDLVIGSDKVKPTGECFDGVDKNLEKALDHEQAEFKQAAGDGLDAMTGLPVGAAVLAVLAAAGAVLGIGRRLSEYR
;
A
#
# COMPACT_ATOMS: atom_id res chain seq x y z
N MET A 1 5.22 -0.21 -55.47
CA MET A 1 4.11 -0.51 -56.39
C MET A 1 2.83 -0.57 -55.55
N THR A 2 1.73 0.15 -55.82
CA THR A 2 1.51 1.31 -56.73
C THR A 2 0.25 2.11 -56.28
N GLN A 3 0.12 3.37 -56.71
CA GLN A 3 -1.00 4.32 -56.50
C GLN A 3 -1.85 4.45 -57.82
N PRO A 4 -2.78 5.43 -58.03
CA PRO A 4 -3.73 6.13 -57.12
C PRO A 4 -5.22 5.96 -57.59
N PRO A 5 -5.87 6.95 -58.28
CA PRO A 5 -6.73 8.07 -57.82
C PRO A 5 -8.26 7.74 -57.88
N LYS A 6 -9.30 8.60 -57.80
CA LYS A 6 -9.62 10.06 -57.88
C LYS A 6 -10.79 10.38 -56.90
N GLY A 7 -11.28 11.61 -56.64
CA GLY A 7 -10.82 12.97 -57.00
C GLY A 7 -11.90 13.90 -57.63
N SER A 8 -12.69 14.61 -56.81
CA SER A 8 -13.65 15.70 -57.19
C SER A 8 -13.59 16.83 -56.14
N THR A 9 -13.09 18.05 -56.40
CA THR A 9 -13.63 19.24 -57.14
C THR A 9 -14.44 20.22 -56.27
N ALA A 10 -14.17 21.53 -56.41
CA ALA A 10 -14.74 22.62 -55.59
C ALA A 10 -15.50 23.69 -56.42
N PRO A 11 -16.34 24.56 -55.81
CA PRO A 11 -17.08 25.63 -56.49
C PRO A 11 -16.30 26.97 -56.58
N PRO A 12 -16.72 27.91 -57.46
CA PRO A 12 -15.98 29.15 -57.78
C PRO A 12 -16.44 30.41 -57.03
N GLY A 13 -15.64 31.49 -57.10
CA GLY A 13 -15.94 32.81 -56.52
C GLY A 13 -16.32 33.92 -57.53
N ARG A 14 -16.97 34.97 -57.02
CA ARG A 14 -17.36 36.27 -57.64
C ARG A 14 -17.65 37.26 -56.49
N ALA A 15 -17.69 38.59 -56.63
CA ALA A 15 -17.08 39.56 -57.54
C ALA A 15 -17.26 40.97 -56.89
N THR A 16 -16.45 41.98 -57.24
CA THR A 16 -16.49 43.32 -56.61
C THR A 16 -17.50 44.29 -57.26
N PRO A 17 -18.22 45.13 -56.47
CA PRO A 17 -18.97 46.27 -57.00
C PRO A 17 -18.10 47.52 -57.25
N THR A 18 -18.51 48.37 -58.19
CA THR A 18 -17.83 49.61 -58.61
C THR A 18 -18.41 50.90 -57.99
N MET A 19 -17.64 51.99 -58.04
CA MET A 19 -18.06 53.34 -57.59
C MET A 19 -18.73 54.16 -58.71
N PRO A 20 -19.64 55.11 -58.37
CA PRO A 20 -20.01 56.25 -59.22
C PRO A 20 -19.00 57.43 -59.13
N ALA A 21 -19.17 58.44 -59.99
CA ALA A 21 -18.14 59.45 -60.31
C ALA A 21 -18.33 60.85 -59.69
N VAL A 22 -17.35 61.73 -59.92
CA VAL A 22 -17.15 63.07 -59.30
C VAL A 22 -17.30 64.21 -60.34
N PRO A 23 -17.95 65.34 -60.00
CA PRO A 23 -17.83 66.64 -60.71
C PRO A 23 -16.74 67.59 -60.13
N PRO A 24 -16.29 68.63 -60.87
CA PRO A 24 -14.92 69.18 -60.73
C PRO A 24 -14.71 70.42 -59.83
N GLN A 25 -13.43 70.84 -59.74
CA GLN A 25 -12.83 71.93 -58.95
C GLN A 25 -13.23 73.36 -59.38
N PRO A 26 -12.93 74.37 -58.54
CA PRO A 26 -11.93 75.40 -58.91
C PRO A 26 -10.63 75.40 -58.09
N GLY A 27 -9.63 76.17 -58.56
CA GLY A 27 -8.24 76.20 -58.03
C GLY A 27 -7.93 77.25 -56.92
N PRO A 28 -6.65 77.39 -56.53
CA PRO A 28 -6.24 78.02 -55.26
C PRO A 28 -5.84 79.52 -55.34
N PRO A 29 -5.98 80.27 -54.24
CA PRO A 29 -5.26 81.53 -54.00
C PRO A 29 -3.81 81.30 -53.52
N GLY A 30 -2.93 82.28 -53.76
CA GLY A 30 -1.51 82.24 -53.39
C GLY A 30 -1.17 82.66 -51.95
N PRO A 31 0.12 82.58 -51.54
CA PRO A 31 0.56 82.73 -50.14
C PRO A 31 0.81 84.18 -49.71
N ARG A 32 0.57 84.50 -48.43
CA ARG A 32 1.14 85.65 -47.69
C ARG A 32 0.90 85.54 -46.17
N GLY A 33 1.92 85.85 -45.38
CA GLY A 33 1.80 86.14 -43.94
C GLY A 33 2.00 84.96 -42.98
N GLY A 34 3.02 85.07 -42.12
CA GLY A 34 2.97 84.54 -40.74
C GLY A 34 2.54 85.65 -39.76
N PRO A 35 2.69 85.49 -38.42
CA PRO A 35 3.45 84.46 -37.71
C PRO A 35 2.64 83.74 -36.60
N ALA A 36 3.35 83.15 -35.62
CA ALA A 36 2.88 82.43 -34.42
C ALA A 36 2.27 81.04 -34.66
N GLY A 37 2.82 80.03 -33.99
CA GLY A 37 2.42 78.62 -34.13
C GLY A 37 1.70 78.03 -32.90
N PRO A 38 1.04 76.87 -33.03
CA PRO A 38 0.44 76.16 -31.91
C PRO A 38 1.49 75.48 -31.03
N ARG A 39 1.14 75.22 -29.77
CA ARG A 39 1.95 74.41 -28.84
C ARG A 39 1.80 72.92 -29.17
N THR A 40 2.87 72.15 -29.03
CA THR A 40 2.81 70.69 -28.99
C THR A 40 2.33 70.23 -27.62
N ASP A 41 1.17 69.60 -27.55
CA ASP A 41 0.75 68.90 -26.33
C ASP A 41 1.65 67.68 -26.07
N PRO A 42 2.09 67.42 -24.82
CA PRO A 42 2.94 66.27 -24.52
C PRO A 42 2.22 64.93 -24.74
N GLU A 43 2.85 64.04 -25.49
CA GLU A 43 2.38 62.68 -25.74
C GLU A 43 2.24 61.89 -24.42
N ALA A 44 1.04 61.39 -24.13
CA ALA A 44 0.77 60.67 -22.88
C ALA A 44 1.51 59.31 -22.88
N PRO A 45 2.36 59.02 -21.87
CA PRO A 45 3.24 57.86 -21.90
C PRO A 45 2.46 56.54 -21.91
N ALA A 46 2.87 55.63 -22.79
CA ALA A 46 2.25 54.31 -22.93
C ALA A 46 2.25 53.56 -21.59
N ARG A 47 1.06 53.13 -21.14
CA ARG A 47 0.89 52.38 -19.89
C ARG A 47 1.65 51.06 -19.95
N ARG A 48 2.73 50.95 -19.18
CA ARG A 48 3.46 49.70 -18.97
C ARG A 48 2.56 48.67 -18.28
N THR A 49 2.88 47.39 -18.44
CA THR A 49 2.18 46.34 -17.68
C THR A 49 2.50 46.46 -16.19
N ALA A 50 1.53 46.13 -15.33
CA ALA A 50 1.71 46.19 -13.87
C ALA A 50 2.87 45.30 -13.37
N TRP A 51 3.23 44.27 -14.14
CA TRP A 51 4.42 43.45 -13.89
C TRP A 51 5.72 44.22 -14.08
N ALA A 52 5.85 44.99 -15.17
CA ALA A 52 7.03 45.84 -15.42
C ALA A 52 7.16 46.95 -14.37
N GLU A 53 6.06 47.63 -14.02
CA GLU A 53 6.08 48.61 -12.92
C GLU A 53 6.43 47.99 -11.56
N GLY A 54 6.00 46.74 -11.32
CA GLY A 54 6.38 45.98 -10.12
C GLY A 54 7.90 45.73 -10.04
N VAL A 55 8.51 45.31 -11.15
CA VAL A 55 9.97 45.08 -11.25
C VAL A 55 10.76 46.40 -11.15
N ASP A 56 10.30 47.46 -11.80
CA ASP A 56 10.91 48.81 -11.69
C ASP A 56 10.86 49.32 -10.25
N ARG A 57 9.72 49.16 -9.55
CA ARG A 57 9.57 49.56 -8.13
C ARG A 57 10.40 48.70 -7.18
N LEU A 58 10.58 47.41 -7.44
CA LEU A 58 11.48 46.55 -6.68
C LEU A 58 12.94 46.98 -6.86
N SER A 59 13.35 47.30 -8.09
CA SER A 59 14.69 47.82 -8.42
C SER A 59 14.95 49.18 -7.74
N ALA A 60 14.00 50.11 -7.80
CA ALA A 60 14.09 51.42 -7.13
C ALA A 60 14.04 51.31 -5.59
N ALA A 61 13.40 50.28 -5.03
CA ALA A 61 13.46 50.00 -3.60
C ALA A 61 14.82 49.42 -3.18
N ALA A 62 15.51 48.67 -4.04
CA ALA A 62 16.79 48.04 -3.73
C ALA A 62 17.97 49.02 -3.51
N THR A 63 17.82 50.30 -3.88
CA THR A 63 18.85 51.34 -3.69
C THR A 63 18.71 52.11 -2.38
N THR A 64 17.55 52.06 -1.70
CA THR A 64 17.31 52.78 -0.43
C THR A 64 17.30 51.84 0.77
N GLU A 65 17.81 52.27 1.93
CA GLU A 65 17.85 51.39 3.13
C GLU A 65 16.47 50.88 3.59
N PRO A 66 15.38 51.69 3.60
CA PRO A 66 14.04 51.18 3.90
C PRO A 66 13.54 50.12 2.91
N GLY A 67 13.86 50.26 1.62
CA GLY A 67 13.47 49.29 0.60
C GLY A 67 14.26 47.97 0.71
N ARG A 68 15.56 48.05 0.98
CA ARG A 68 16.40 46.86 1.30
C ARG A 68 15.87 46.07 2.50
N LEU A 69 15.39 46.75 3.54
CA LEU A 69 14.77 46.10 4.71
C LEU A 69 13.44 45.39 4.34
N ARG A 70 12.61 45.99 3.48
CA ARG A 70 11.39 45.34 2.97
C ARG A 70 11.69 44.07 2.16
N ILE A 71 12.68 44.12 1.28
CA ILE A 71 13.09 42.96 0.45
C ILE A 71 13.60 41.81 1.34
N ILE A 72 14.46 42.10 2.33
CA ILE A 72 14.94 41.09 3.28
C ILE A 72 13.78 40.50 4.11
N GLY A 73 12.85 41.34 4.59
CA GLY A 73 11.66 40.89 5.31
C GLY A 73 10.76 39.98 4.48
N ALA A 74 10.53 40.34 3.21
CA ALA A 74 9.72 39.54 2.28
C ALA A 74 10.37 38.19 1.95
N LEU A 75 11.70 38.15 1.73
CA LEU A 75 12.43 36.90 1.48
C LEU A 75 12.40 35.95 2.69
N ILE A 76 12.51 36.48 3.91
CA ILE A 76 12.43 35.67 5.14
C ILE A 76 10.99 35.17 5.37
N ALA A 77 9.98 36.02 5.15
CA ALA A 77 8.58 35.59 5.20
C ALA A 77 8.29 34.48 4.17
N LEU A 78 8.80 34.60 2.94
CA LEU A 78 8.68 33.59 1.89
C LEU A 78 9.38 32.27 2.29
N LEU A 79 10.58 32.32 2.87
CA LEU A 79 11.29 31.14 3.36
C LEU A 79 10.52 30.41 4.48
N VAL A 80 9.93 31.15 5.43
CA VAL A 80 9.15 30.55 6.53
C VAL A 80 7.82 29.96 6.01
N VAL A 81 7.15 30.63 5.07
CA VAL A 81 5.94 30.10 4.42
C VAL A 81 6.26 28.85 3.58
N ALA A 82 7.36 28.85 2.83
CA ALA A 82 7.81 27.69 2.05
C ALA A 82 8.20 26.52 2.96
N PHE A 83 8.90 26.76 4.07
CA PHE A 83 9.18 25.76 5.09
C PHE A 83 7.89 25.17 5.66
N GLY A 84 6.93 25.99 6.08
CA GLY A 84 5.65 25.53 6.61
C GLY A 84 4.86 24.70 5.60
N ALA A 85 4.75 25.15 4.34
CA ALA A 85 4.03 24.46 3.28
C ALA A 85 4.67 23.12 2.89
N VAL A 86 6.00 23.07 2.71
CA VAL A 86 6.71 21.81 2.39
C VAL A 86 6.71 20.84 3.58
N THR A 87 6.78 21.35 4.82
CA THR A 87 6.62 20.51 6.02
C THR A 87 5.22 19.90 6.07
N ALA A 88 4.17 20.71 5.92
CA ALA A 88 2.79 20.23 5.94
C ALA A 88 2.52 19.19 4.83
N TRP A 89 2.98 19.44 3.61
CA TRP A 89 2.89 18.48 2.49
C TRP A 89 3.63 17.17 2.79
N GLN A 90 4.93 17.22 3.09
CA GLN A 90 5.74 16.01 3.30
C GLN A 90 5.31 15.20 4.53
N MET A 91 4.77 15.85 5.57
CA MET A 91 4.17 15.16 6.73
C MET A 91 2.79 14.58 6.42
N THR A 92 1.97 15.24 5.60
CA THR A 92 0.65 14.71 5.23
C THR A 92 0.78 13.43 4.40
N GLU A 93 1.72 13.37 3.45
CA GLU A 93 1.99 12.15 2.67
C GLU A 93 2.48 10.99 3.55
N ARG A 94 3.36 11.26 4.52
CA ARG A 94 3.91 10.23 5.42
C ARG A 94 2.90 9.74 6.44
N ALA A 95 2.10 10.64 7.02
CA ALA A 95 1.02 10.27 7.91
C ALA A 95 -0.06 9.46 7.19
N ALA A 96 -0.40 9.82 5.95
CA ALA A 96 -1.32 9.04 5.12
C ALA A 96 -0.76 7.66 4.77
N ALA A 97 0.53 7.54 4.44
CA ALA A 97 1.16 6.24 4.17
C ALA A 97 1.25 5.36 5.44
N ALA A 98 1.52 5.94 6.61
CA ALA A 98 1.50 5.24 7.89
C ALA A 98 0.08 4.80 8.31
N ASP A 99 -0.93 5.61 8.02
CA ASP A 99 -2.35 5.28 8.20
C ASP A 99 -2.79 4.14 7.25
N ASP A 100 -2.41 4.20 5.96
CA ASP A 100 -2.64 3.12 4.99
C ASP A 100 -1.96 1.81 5.45
N VAL A 101 -0.75 1.85 6.04
CA VAL A 101 -0.09 0.66 6.62
C VAL A 101 -0.96 0.01 7.70
N LEU A 102 -1.44 0.79 8.67
CA LEU A 102 -2.17 0.27 9.86
C LEU A 102 -3.62 -0.11 9.56
N HIS A 103 -4.35 0.73 8.81
CA HIS A 103 -5.80 0.60 8.63
C HIS A 103 -6.20 -0.01 7.27
N SER A 104 -5.29 -0.13 6.32
CA SER A 104 -5.56 -0.60 4.95
C SER A 104 -4.71 -1.83 4.61
N SER A 105 -3.43 -1.64 4.28
CA SER A 105 -2.60 -2.64 3.60
C SER A 105 -2.23 -3.85 4.44
N GLN A 106 -1.97 -3.71 5.75
CA GLN A 106 -1.75 -4.87 6.61
C GLN A 106 -3.06 -5.66 6.86
N PRO A 107 -4.20 -5.02 7.21
CA PRO A 107 -5.50 -5.70 7.26
C PRO A 107 -5.93 -6.38 5.94
N LEU A 108 -5.61 -5.81 4.78
CA LEU A 108 -5.81 -6.45 3.47
C LEU A 108 -4.92 -7.69 3.30
N SER A 109 -3.62 -7.58 3.59
CA SER A 109 -2.67 -8.70 3.47
C SER A 109 -3.05 -9.89 4.37
N ALA A 110 -3.37 -9.63 5.65
CA ALA A 110 -3.87 -10.65 6.57
C ALA A 110 -5.21 -11.26 6.11
N SER A 111 -6.12 -10.43 5.57
CA SER A 111 -7.39 -10.93 5.01
C SER A 111 -7.19 -11.80 3.76
N ALA A 112 -6.19 -11.52 2.93
CA ALA A 112 -5.83 -12.34 1.77
C ALA A 112 -5.25 -13.69 2.18
N ALA A 113 -4.39 -13.72 3.21
CA ALA A 113 -3.90 -14.98 3.79
C ALA A 113 -5.03 -15.82 4.42
N ASP A 114 -6.00 -15.19 5.08
CA ASP A 114 -7.20 -15.87 5.59
C ASP A 114 -8.11 -16.44 4.48
N ILE A 115 -8.24 -15.75 3.35
CA ILE A 115 -8.95 -16.28 2.17
C ILE A 115 -8.27 -17.55 1.68
N TYR A 116 -6.94 -17.56 1.55
CA TYR A 116 -6.19 -18.78 1.20
C TYR A 116 -6.47 -19.89 2.23
N ARG A 117 -6.34 -19.57 3.53
CA ARG A 117 -6.50 -20.51 4.63
C ARG A 117 -7.84 -21.21 4.62
N SER A 118 -8.95 -20.47 4.68
CA SER A 118 -10.28 -21.09 4.74
C SER A 118 -10.65 -21.79 3.42
N LEU A 119 -10.12 -21.39 2.26
CA LEU A 119 -10.31 -22.16 1.03
C LEU A 119 -9.60 -23.53 1.10
N ALA A 120 -8.36 -23.56 1.60
CA ALA A 120 -7.58 -24.79 1.72
C ALA A 120 -8.08 -25.72 2.85
N ASP A 121 -8.50 -25.17 3.99
CA ASP A 121 -9.06 -25.98 5.09
C ASP A 121 -10.45 -26.51 4.75
N ALA A 122 -11.29 -25.74 4.03
CA ALA A 122 -12.53 -26.26 3.46
C ALA A 122 -12.28 -27.44 2.50
N ASN A 123 -11.25 -27.37 1.65
CA ASN A 123 -10.90 -28.48 0.76
C ASN A 123 -10.34 -29.69 1.50
N THR A 124 -9.57 -29.46 2.57
CA THR A 124 -9.10 -30.49 3.50
C THR A 124 -10.28 -31.19 4.19
N ALA A 125 -11.20 -30.43 4.77
CA ALA A 125 -12.38 -30.95 5.46
C ALA A 125 -13.33 -31.69 4.50
N ALA A 126 -13.56 -31.17 3.30
CA ALA A 126 -14.39 -31.85 2.28
C ALA A 126 -13.75 -33.16 1.77
N SER A 127 -12.44 -33.17 1.54
CA SER A 127 -11.72 -34.37 1.10
C SER A 127 -11.69 -35.44 2.20
N SER A 128 -11.41 -35.04 3.45
CA SER A 128 -11.42 -35.94 4.61
C SER A 128 -12.82 -36.53 4.86
N GLY A 129 -13.86 -35.69 4.81
CA GLY A 129 -15.25 -36.11 4.95
C GLY A 129 -15.76 -37.01 3.81
N PHE A 130 -15.20 -36.87 2.60
CA PHE A 130 -15.47 -37.79 1.48
C PHE A 130 -14.72 -39.12 1.64
N LEU A 131 -13.46 -39.08 2.07
CA LEU A 131 -12.63 -40.26 2.34
C LEU A 131 -13.22 -41.14 3.46
N ALA A 132 -13.92 -40.56 4.43
CA ALA A 132 -14.75 -41.26 5.42
C ALA A 132 -16.06 -41.88 4.83
N GLY A 133 -16.26 -41.82 3.52
CA GLY A 133 -17.36 -42.47 2.81
C GLY A 133 -18.74 -41.92 3.19
N GLY A 134 -19.67 -42.83 3.46
CA GLY A 134 -21.03 -42.47 3.91
C GLY A 134 -21.11 -41.93 5.35
N GLN A 135 -19.99 -41.89 6.08
CA GLN A 135 -19.92 -41.54 7.51
C GLN A 135 -19.29 -40.16 7.78
N GLU A 136 -19.47 -39.19 6.87
CA GLU A 136 -19.05 -37.78 7.07
C GLU A 136 -19.52 -37.28 8.45
N THR A 137 -18.57 -36.96 9.33
CA THR A 137 -18.89 -36.54 10.70
C THR A 137 -19.48 -35.14 10.73
N LYS A 138 -20.37 -34.86 11.70
CA LYS A 138 -20.93 -33.51 11.88
C LYS A 138 -19.83 -32.45 12.04
N ALA A 139 -18.76 -32.77 12.78
CA ALA A 139 -17.62 -31.87 12.97
C ALA A 139 -16.89 -31.54 11.64
N SER A 140 -16.63 -32.54 10.80
CA SER A 140 -16.06 -32.33 9.46
C SER A 140 -16.96 -31.43 8.59
N ARG A 141 -18.27 -31.64 8.67
CA ARG A 141 -19.25 -30.84 7.92
C ARG A 141 -19.39 -29.41 8.46
N ASP A 142 -19.38 -29.23 9.76
CA ASP A 142 -19.44 -27.93 10.44
C ASP A 142 -18.21 -27.08 10.09
N ARG A 143 -17.00 -27.68 10.15
CA ARG A 143 -15.73 -27.03 9.76
C ARG A 143 -15.78 -26.51 8.32
N TYR A 144 -16.12 -27.38 7.37
CA TYR A 144 -16.32 -27.00 5.97
C TYR A 144 -17.31 -25.83 5.78
N GLU A 145 -18.46 -25.85 6.46
CA GLU A 145 -19.45 -24.77 6.34
C GLU A 145 -18.98 -23.47 7.02
N LEU A 146 -18.21 -23.55 8.10
CA LEU A 146 -17.58 -22.40 8.75
C LEU A 146 -16.53 -21.77 7.84
N ASP A 147 -15.62 -22.56 7.26
CA ASP A 147 -14.57 -22.06 6.39
C ASP A 147 -15.11 -21.41 5.12
N ILE A 148 -16.10 -22.03 4.46
CA ILE A 148 -16.72 -21.43 3.28
C ILE A 148 -17.41 -20.09 3.60
N ARG A 149 -17.98 -19.93 4.81
CA ARG A 149 -18.51 -18.64 5.28
C ARG A 149 -17.39 -17.64 5.57
N THR A 150 -16.30 -18.08 6.19
CA THR A 150 -15.15 -17.23 6.53
C THR A 150 -14.45 -16.73 5.26
N ALA A 151 -14.21 -17.59 4.27
CA ALA A 151 -13.68 -17.21 2.97
C ALA A 151 -14.60 -16.20 2.25
N ALA A 152 -15.92 -16.43 2.24
CA ALA A 152 -16.88 -15.48 1.66
C ALA A 152 -16.88 -14.12 2.38
N ALA A 153 -16.85 -14.11 3.72
CA ALA A 153 -16.80 -12.88 4.50
C ALA A 153 -15.50 -12.10 4.26
N LYS A 154 -14.35 -12.78 4.27
CA LYS A 154 -13.04 -12.17 4.00
C LYS A 154 -12.92 -11.66 2.56
N LEU A 155 -13.52 -12.34 1.58
CA LEU A 155 -13.63 -11.85 0.20
C LEU A 155 -14.46 -10.56 0.09
N ILE A 156 -15.53 -10.40 0.89
CA ILE A 156 -16.30 -9.16 0.96
C ILE A 156 -15.48 -8.04 1.60
N THR A 157 -14.78 -8.30 2.71
CA THR A 157 -13.87 -7.32 3.34
C THR A 157 -12.77 -6.88 2.37
N ALA A 158 -12.11 -7.83 1.70
CA ALA A 158 -11.07 -7.53 0.73
C ALA A 158 -11.62 -6.76 -0.49
N ALA A 159 -12.85 -7.03 -0.94
CA ALA A 159 -13.49 -6.30 -2.02
C ALA A 159 -13.75 -4.83 -1.63
N ASN A 160 -14.29 -4.59 -0.43
CA ASN A 160 -14.61 -3.25 0.06
C ASN A 160 -13.36 -2.36 0.21
N SER A 161 -12.23 -2.93 0.63
CA SER A 161 -10.97 -2.20 0.82
C SER A 161 -10.05 -2.21 -0.42
N SER A 162 -10.47 -2.85 -1.53
CA SER A 162 -9.71 -2.86 -2.79
C SER A 162 -10.05 -1.68 -3.68
N LYS A 163 -9.02 -1.00 -4.22
CA LYS A 163 -9.21 0.08 -5.21
C LYS A 163 -9.95 -0.47 -6.45
N PRO A 164 -11.06 0.13 -6.92
CA PRO A 164 -11.81 -0.36 -8.08
C PRO A 164 -10.93 -0.49 -9.34
N GLY A 165 -11.11 -1.57 -10.10
CA GLY A 165 -10.31 -1.85 -11.30
C GLY A 165 -8.85 -2.28 -11.04
N SER A 166 -8.42 -2.42 -9.78
CA SER A 166 -7.11 -2.99 -9.43
C SER A 166 -6.96 -4.46 -9.85
N PRO A 167 -5.72 -4.99 -9.92
CA PRO A 167 -5.49 -6.43 -10.06
C PRO A 167 -6.18 -7.24 -8.95
N SER A 168 -6.04 -6.79 -7.70
CA SER A 168 -6.64 -7.41 -6.51
C SER A 168 -8.16 -7.52 -6.62
N ALA A 169 -8.84 -6.45 -7.04
CA ALA A 169 -10.28 -6.48 -7.29
C ALA A 169 -10.69 -7.48 -8.38
N ARG A 170 -9.88 -7.71 -9.42
CA ARG A 170 -10.12 -8.77 -10.42
C ARG A 170 -9.93 -10.17 -9.83
N THR A 171 -8.89 -10.37 -9.04
CA THR A 171 -8.61 -11.66 -8.37
C THR A 171 -9.71 -12.02 -7.36
N ILE A 172 -10.16 -11.06 -6.56
CA ILE A 172 -11.31 -11.20 -5.63
C ILE A 172 -12.61 -11.50 -6.42
N THR A 173 -12.83 -10.83 -7.56
CA THR A 173 -13.98 -11.13 -8.44
C THR A 173 -13.93 -12.56 -8.99
N LYS A 174 -12.74 -13.06 -9.39
CA LYS A 174 -12.56 -14.46 -9.81
C LYS A 174 -12.91 -15.42 -8.67
N LEU A 175 -12.40 -15.18 -7.46
CA LEU A 175 -12.64 -16.04 -6.29
C LEU A 175 -14.13 -16.05 -5.89
N ASN A 176 -14.80 -14.90 -5.88
CA ASN A 176 -16.24 -14.78 -5.61
C ASN A 176 -17.11 -15.56 -6.63
N ARG A 177 -16.65 -15.70 -7.89
CA ARG A 177 -17.30 -16.57 -8.88
C ARG A 177 -17.02 -18.05 -8.64
N LEU A 178 -15.77 -18.43 -8.35
CA LEU A 178 -15.37 -19.83 -8.21
C LEU A 178 -15.90 -20.48 -6.93
N LEU A 179 -16.06 -19.73 -5.84
CA LEU A 179 -16.54 -20.25 -4.55
C LEU A 179 -17.92 -20.96 -4.61
N PRO A 180 -18.98 -20.40 -5.25
CA PRO A 180 -20.24 -21.13 -5.43
C PRO A 180 -20.14 -22.27 -6.46
N GLU A 181 -19.29 -22.16 -7.50
CA GLU A 181 -19.03 -23.27 -8.43
C GLU A 181 -18.44 -24.47 -7.66
N TYR A 182 -17.38 -24.25 -6.86
CA TYR A 182 -16.75 -25.23 -6.00
C TYR A 182 -17.72 -25.84 -4.98
N LYS A 183 -18.50 -25.01 -4.25
CA LYS A 183 -19.48 -25.52 -3.28
C LYS A 183 -20.52 -26.43 -3.95
N GLY A 184 -20.99 -26.07 -5.15
CA GLY A 184 -21.92 -26.90 -5.92
C GLY A 184 -21.34 -28.27 -6.31
N LEU A 185 -20.04 -28.36 -6.55
CA LEU A 185 -19.36 -29.62 -6.85
C LEU A 185 -19.20 -30.51 -5.60
N ILE A 186 -18.80 -29.93 -4.46
CA ILE A 186 -18.66 -30.67 -3.20
C ILE A 186 -20.01 -31.25 -2.74
N GLU A 187 -21.11 -30.50 -2.83
CA GLU A 187 -22.43 -31.04 -2.46
C GLU A 187 -22.90 -32.16 -3.41
N ARG A 188 -22.56 -32.10 -4.70
CA ARG A 188 -22.78 -33.23 -5.63
C ARG A 188 -21.90 -34.43 -5.28
N ALA A 189 -20.63 -34.22 -4.91
CA ALA A 189 -19.74 -35.28 -4.47
C ALA A 189 -20.31 -36.01 -3.24
N ARG A 190 -20.65 -35.26 -2.18
CA ARG A 190 -21.29 -35.77 -0.95
C ARG A 190 -22.60 -36.52 -1.22
N ALA A 191 -23.48 -35.96 -2.05
CA ALA A 191 -24.77 -36.57 -2.35
C ALA A 191 -24.64 -37.92 -3.09
N ASN A 192 -23.62 -38.07 -3.94
CA ASN A 192 -23.30 -39.34 -4.59
C ASN A 192 -22.55 -40.31 -3.64
N ASN A 193 -21.65 -39.80 -2.79
CA ASN A 193 -20.89 -40.61 -1.83
C ASN A 193 -21.83 -41.33 -0.83
N ARG A 194 -22.84 -40.63 -0.32
CA ARG A 194 -23.89 -41.22 0.54
C ARG A 194 -24.77 -42.28 -0.14
N GLN A 195 -24.72 -42.39 -1.47
CA GLN A 195 -25.38 -43.43 -2.26
C GLN A 195 -24.40 -44.50 -2.77
N GLY A 196 -23.11 -44.42 -2.43
CA GLY A 196 -22.07 -45.32 -2.93
C GLY A 196 -21.74 -45.17 -4.41
N TYR A 197 -22.20 -44.10 -5.08
CA TYR A 197 -22.02 -43.93 -6.53
C TYR A 197 -20.61 -43.42 -6.86
N PRO A 198 -19.84 -44.09 -7.75
CA PRO A 198 -18.48 -43.67 -8.14
C PRO A 198 -18.40 -42.24 -8.71
N LEU A 199 -19.51 -41.72 -9.24
CA LEU A 199 -19.65 -40.34 -9.71
C LEU A 199 -19.33 -39.31 -8.61
N GLY A 200 -19.46 -39.66 -7.33
CA GLY A 200 -19.04 -38.81 -6.21
C GLY A 200 -17.54 -38.48 -6.24
N GLY A 201 -16.70 -39.47 -6.53
CA GLY A 201 -15.24 -39.30 -6.62
C GLY A 201 -14.78 -38.57 -7.89
N ALA A 202 -15.63 -38.52 -8.93
CA ALA A 202 -15.41 -37.66 -10.08
C ALA A 202 -15.73 -36.18 -9.73
N TYR A 203 -16.84 -35.92 -9.03
CA TYR A 203 -17.18 -34.58 -8.57
C TYR A 203 -16.18 -34.04 -7.53
N LEU A 204 -15.66 -34.86 -6.61
CA LEU A 204 -14.62 -34.43 -5.67
C LEU A 204 -13.34 -34.03 -6.40
N ARG A 205 -12.82 -34.87 -7.31
CA ARG A 205 -11.59 -34.56 -8.04
C ARG A 205 -11.70 -33.30 -8.87
N TYR A 206 -12.84 -33.05 -9.51
CA TYR A 206 -13.07 -31.80 -10.26
C TYR A 206 -13.25 -30.56 -9.35
N ALA A 207 -13.77 -30.74 -8.12
CA ALA A 207 -13.78 -29.67 -7.12
C ALA A 207 -12.37 -29.35 -6.61
N ASN A 208 -11.56 -30.38 -6.33
CA ASN A 208 -10.18 -30.22 -5.89
C ASN A 208 -9.29 -29.63 -6.99
N ASP A 209 -9.43 -30.06 -8.25
CA ASP A 209 -8.74 -29.48 -9.40
C ASP A 209 -8.99 -27.96 -9.49
N LYS A 210 -10.26 -27.55 -9.44
CA LYS A 210 -10.64 -26.13 -9.34
C LYS A 210 -10.02 -25.43 -8.12
N MET A 211 -9.96 -26.09 -6.96
CA MET A 211 -9.33 -25.52 -5.78
C MET A 211 -7.81 -25.32 -5.96
N GLN A 212 -7.09 -26.37 -6.34
CA GLN A 212 -5.62 -26.40 -6.42
C GLN A 212 -5.08 -25.60 -7.62
N HIS A 213 -5.76 -25.61 -8.77
CA HIS A 213 -5.27 -24.97 -9.99
C HIS A 213 -5.93 -23.61 -10.28
N GLU A 214 -7.13 -23.32 -9.78
CA GLU A 214 -7.77 -22.01 -10.00
C GLU A 214 -7.85 -21.10 -8.77
N MET A 215 -8.20 -21.64 -7.59
CA MET A 215 -8.59 -20.83 -6.42
C MET A 215 -7.42 -20.53 -5.49
N LEU A 216 -6.70 -21.55 -5.00
CA LEU A 216 -5.55 -21.35 -4.12
C LEU A 216 -4.43 -20.53 -4.77
N PRO A 217 -4.06 -20.74 -6.06
CA PRO A 217 -3.08 -19.87 -6.73
C PRO A 217 -3.56 -18.41 -6.88
N ALA A 218 -4.88 -18.20 -7.01
CA ALA A 218 -5.45 -16.85 -7.06
C ALA A 218 -5.46 -16.18 -5.67
N ALA A 219 -5.73 -16.91 -4.59
CA ALA A 219 -5.61 -16.40 -3.23
C ALA A 219 -4.14 -16.11 -2.83
N GLU A 220 -3.21 -16.95 -3.28
CA GLU A 220 -1.76 -16.75 -3.07
C GLU A 220 -1.21 -15.56 -3.87
N ASP A 221 -1.68 -15.35 -5.11
CA ASP A 221 -1.39 -14.15 -5.91
C ASP A 221 -1.95 -12.88 -5.26
N LEU A 222 -3.17 -12.92 -4.70
CA LEU A 222 -3.76 -11.81 -3.95
C LEU A 222 -2.92 -11.45 -2.71
N TYR A 223 -2.56 -12.44 -1.90
CA TYR A 223 -1.72 -12.26 -0.71
C TYR A 223 -0.36 -11.64 -1.06
N LYS A 224 0.33 -12.17 -2.09
CA LYS A 224 1.62 -11.62 -2.54
C LYS A 224 1.52 -10.18 -3.05
N ARG A 225 0.41 -9.79 -3.68
CA ARG A 225 0.17 -8.40 -4.13
C ARG A 225 -0.07 -7.44 -2.97
N GLU A 226 -0.93 -7.78 -2.01
CA GLU A 226 -1.19 -6.89 -0.87
C GLU A 226 0.01 -6.80 0.08
N ASN A 227 0.83 -7.85 0.19
CA ASN A 227 2.11 -7.78 0.89
C ASN A 227 3.14 -6.90 0.16
N GLN A 228 3.21 -6.94 -1.18
CA GLN A 228 4.03 -6.01 -1.97
C GLN A 228 3.59 -4.55 -1.77
N ARG A 229 2.26 -4.30 -1.70
CA ARG A 229 1.69 -2.98 -1.40
C ARG A 229 2.03 -2.51 0.03
N LEU A 230 1.87 -3.39 1.03
CA LEU A 230 2.33 -3.10 2.40
C LEU A 230 3.81 -2.68 2.41
N GLY A 231 4.64 -3.36 1.62
CA GLY A 231 6.05 -2.99 1.41
C GLY A 231 6.26 -1.61 0.78
N SER A 232 5.44 -1.19 -0.19
CA SER A 232 5.53 0.16 -0.79
C SER A 232 5.10 1.25 0.19
N ASP A 233 4.02 1.04 0.93
CA ASP A 233 3.46 2.06 1.81
C ASP A 233 4.45 2.34 2.99
N TYR A 234 5.14 1.30 3.47
CA TYR A 234 6.30 1.44 4.36
C TYR A 234 7.50 2.17 3.75
N ALA A 235 7.73 2.03 2.44
CA ALA A 235 8.84 2.68 1.74
C ALA A 235 8.58 4.18 1.53
N ASP A 236 7.32 4.60 1.43
CA ASP A 236 6.93 6.01 1.33
C ASP A 236 6.83 6.69 2.71
N ALA A 237 6.42 5.97 3.76
CA ALA A 237 6.31 6.52 5.13
C ALA A 237 7.67 6.75 5.82
N LYS A 238 8.62 5.81 5.70
CA LYS A 238 9.89 5.81 6.46
C LYS A 238 10.95 6.88 6.08
N PRO A 239 11.10 7.40 4.84
CA PRO A 239 12.18 8.31 4.45
C PRO A 239 12.09 9.69 5.11
N TYR A 240 13.22 10.20 5.61
CA TYR A 240 13.29 11.54 6.22
C TYR A 240 12.83 12.66 5.26
N PRO A 241 12.10 13.68 5.76
CA PRO A 241 11.59 14.81 4.99
C PRO A 241 12.69 15.86 4.71
N TRP A 242 13.72 15.46 3.96
CA TRP A 242 14.95 16.26 3.78
C TRP A 242 14.72 17.67 3.22
N ALA A 243 13.71 17.86 2.36
CA ALA A 243 13.38 19.18 1.83
C ALA A 243 12.79 20.11 2.89
N ALA A 244 11.87 19.59 3.73
CA ALA A 244 11.33 20.32 4.87
C ALA A 244 12.43 20.66 5.91
N ILE A 245 13.29 19.69 6.25
CA ILE A 245 14.42 19.90 7.16
C ILE A 245 15.38 20.97 6.62
N GLY A 246 15.76 20.89 5.34
CA GLY A 246 16.63 21.86 4.69
C GLY A 246 16.04 23.26 4.66
N LEU A 247 14.76 23.40 4.31
CA LEU A 247 14.05 24.69 4.34
C LEU A 247 13.94 25.26 5.76
N GLY A 248 13.72 24.42 6.78
CA GLY A 248 13.68 24.84 8.18
C GLY A 248 15.02 25.39 8.67
N VAL A 249 16.12 24.71 8.35
CA VAL A 249 17.48 25.17 8.64
C VAL A 249 17.78 26.50 7.92
N LEU A 250 17.39 26.64 6.65
CA LEU A 250 17.56 27.89 5.89
C LEU A 250 16.71 29.04 6.44
N ALA A 251 15.46 28.78 6.83
CA ALA A 251 14.55 29.77 7.41
C ALA A 251 15.06 30.27 8.77
N LEU A 252 15.50 29.35 9.66
CA LEU A 252 16.14 29.71 10.93
C LEU A 252 17.45 30.47 10.72
N GLY A 253 18.30 30.03 9.80
CA GLY A 253 19.53 30.74 9.43
C GLY A 253 19.25 32.17 8.95
N GLY A 254 18.24 32.37 8.11
CA GLY A 254 17.79 33.69 7.65
C GLY A 254 17.25 34.58 8.77
N LEU A 255 16.43 34.03 9.67
CA LEU A 255 15.90 34.72 10.84
C LEU A 255 17.03 35.17 11.78
N VAL A 256 17.93 34.27 12.16
CA VAL A 256 19.08 34.56 13.03
C VAL A 256 20.04 35.56 12.38
N TRP A 257 20.31 35.43 11.07
CA TRP A 257 21.12 36.39 10.32
C TRP A 257 20.51 37.79 10.35
N ALA A 258 19.19 37.92 10.13
CA ALA A 258 18.52 39.21 10.13
C ALA A 258 18.44 39.83 11.54
N GLN A 259 18.23 39.03 12.60
CA GLN A 259 18.35 39.50 13.98
C GLN A 259 19.78 40.02 14.27
N ARG A 260 20.81 39.23 13.95
CA ARG A 260 22.22 39.58 14.17
C ARG A 260 22.64 40.83 13.37
N ARG A 261 22.12 40.99 12.14
CA ARG A 261 22.32 42.17 11.29
C ARG A 261 21.66 43.42 11.88
N ASN A 262 20.41 43.32 12.34
CA ASN A 262 19.69 44.43 12.97
C ASN A 262 20.38 44.88 14.26
N TYR A 263 20.73 43.94 15.13
CA TYR A 263 21.45 44.21 16.38
C TYR A 263 22.78 44.94 16.10
N ARG A 264 23.63 44.40 15.22
CA ARG A 264 24.93 45.01 14.85
C ARG A 264 24.85 46.35 14.12
N ARG A 265 23.70 46.75 13.54
CA ARG A 265 23.55 48.03 12.82
C ARG A 265 22.77 49.10 13.57
N THR A 266 21.97 48.74 14.57
CA THR A 266 21.09 49.70 15.27
C THR A 266 21.17 49.64 16.79
N ASN A 267 21.93 48.70 17.37
CA ASN A 267 22.07 48.46 18.82
C ASN A 267 20.76 48.29 19.62
N ARG A 268 19.59 48.27 18.95
CA ARG A 268 18.28 48.06 19.59
C ARG A 268 18.06 46.58 19.94
N VAL A 269 17.37 46.37 21.04
CA VAL A 269 17.00 45.06 21.59
C VAL A 269 16.16 44.25 20.60
N LEU A 270 16.19 42.93 20.72
CA LEU A 270 15.52 41.97 19.83
C LEU A 270 14.04 42.32 19.58
N ASN A 271 13.63 42.29 18.31
CA ASN A 271 12.22 42.44 17.94
C ASN A 271 11.44 41.19 18.38
N GLN A 272 10.50 41.35 19.32
CA GLN A 272 9.65 40.28 19.86
C GLN A 272 9.01 39.41 18.77
N GLY A 273 8.53 40.01 17.67
CA GLY A 273 7.93 39.26 16.55
C GLY A 273 8.93 38.36 15.81
N MET A 274 10.20 38.78 15.70
CA MET A 274 11.27 37.95 15.11
C MET A 274 11.74 36.85 16.07
N VAL A 275 11.73 37.10 17.39
CA VAL A 275 12.05 36.10 18.40
C VAL A 275 10.96 35.03 18.43
N ALA A 276 9.68 35.43 18.45
CA ALA A 276 8.54 34.54 18.34
C ALA A 276 8.60 33.68 17.05
N ALA A 277 8.89 34.29 15.90
CA ALA A 277 9.05 33.55 14.64
C ALA A 277 10.24 32.56 14.66
N SER A 278 11.34 32.88 15.36
CA SER A 278 12.49 31.97 15.49
C SER A 278 12.21 30.82 16.45
N ALA A 279 11.56 31.10 17.59
CA ALA A 279 11.12 30.06 18.52
C ALA A 279 10.09 29.13 17.86
N ALA A 280 9.12 29.70 17.14
CA ALA A 280 8.14 28.96 16.34
C ALA A 280 8.83 28.02 15.32
N ALA A 281 9.71 28.56 14.47
CA ALA A 281 10.40 27.76 13.46
C ALA A 281 11.34 26.70 14.09
N ALA A 282 11.94 26.98 15.25
CA ALA A 282 12.76 26.02 15.98
C ALA A 282 11.92 24.89 16.58
N VAL A 283 10.73 25.18 17.11
CA VAL A 283 9.78 24.17 17.59
C VAL A 283 9.24 23.33 16.43
N VAL A 284 8.88 23.91 15.28
CA VAL A 284 8.49 23.12 14.09
C VAL A 284 9.64 22.21 13.65
N LEU A 285 10.87 22.72 13.53
CA LEU A 285 12.00 21.92 13.06
C LEU A 285 12.39 20.82 14.06
N LEU A 286 12.33 21.11 15.36
CA LEU A 286 12.59 20.11 16.41
C LEU A 286 11.51 19.03 16.43
N TRP A 287 10.22 19.39 16.35
CA TRP A 287 9.14 18.40 16.27
C TRP A 287 9.22 17.61 14.95
N LEU A 288 9.52 18.25 13.82
CA LEU A 288 9.72 17.58 12.53
C LEU A 288 10.82 16.52 12.60
N VAL A 289 11.94 16.83 13.25
CA VAL A 289 13.05 15.87 13.40
C VAL A 289 12.72 14.80 14.44
N VAL A 290 12.25 15.16 15.63
CA VAL A 290 11.99 14.22 16.74
C VAL A 290 10.78 13.32 16.43
N GLY A 291 9.65 13.92 16.02
CA GLY A 291 8.43 13.20 15.66
C GLY A 291 8.64 12.25 14.48
N HIS A 292 9.31 12.69 13.40
CA HIS A 292 9.68 11.76 12.31
C HIS A 292 10.66 10.68 12.79
N SER A 293 11.56 10.97 13.74
CA SER A 293 12.47 9.94 14.29
C SER A 293 11.72 8.88 15.08
N VAL A 294 10.78 9.27 15.95
CA VAL A 294 9.94 8.33 16.73
C VAL A 294 9.02 7.54 15.80
N ALA A 295 8.34 8.21 14.88
CA ALA A 295 7.47 7.56 13.91
C ALA A 295 8.24 6.59 12.99
N ARG A 296 9.44 6.97 12.55
CA ARG A 296 10.34 6.07 11.80
C ARG A 296 10.82 4.90 12.64
N ALA A 297 11.01 5.06 13.95
CA ALA A 297 11.34 3.97 14.85
C ALA A 297 10.17 2.98 14.99
N GLY A 298 8.96 3.45 15.29
CA GLY A 298 7.75 2.62 15.32
C GLY A 298 7.50 1.87 14.01
N LEU A 299 7.65 2.54 12.86
CA LEU A 299 7.54 1.95 11.51
C LEU A 299 8.73 1.07 11.09
N ALA A 300 9.84 1.08 11.84
CA ALA A 300 10.91 0.10 11.70
C ALA A 300 10.58 -1.13 12.57
N GLU A 301 10.23 -0.90 13.83
CA GLU A 301 9.88 -1.93 14.81
C GLU A 301 8.73 -2.82 14.32
N SER A 302 7.61 -2.20 13.92
CA SER A 302 6.42 -2.87 13.39
C SER A 302 6.67 -3.60 12.06
N TYR A 303 7.75 -3.26 11.36
CA TYR A 303 8.17 -3.96 10.14
C TYR A 303 9.07 -5.15 10.46
N ASP A 304 10.12 -4.96 11.24
CA ASP A 304 11.16 -5.97 11.49
C ASP A 304 10.72 -7.05 12.51
N HIS A 305 9.91 -6.69 13.49
CA HIS A 305 9.34 -7.66 14.44
C HIS A 305 8.04 -8.19 13.80
N GLY A 306 6.96 -7.41 13.90
CA GLY A 306 5.62 -7.78 13.39
C GLY A 306 5.55 -8.23 11.92
N VAL A 307 5.64 -7.33 10.93
CA VAL A 307 5.31 -7.69 9.53
C VAL A 307 6.25 -8.73 8.93
N ARG A 308 7.54 -8.71 9.28
CA ARG A 308 8.52 -9.70 8.83
C ARG A 308 8.23 -11.08 9.41
N SER A 309 7.85 -11.20 10.68
CA SER A 309 7.43 -12.47 11.28
C SER A 309 6.08 -12.94 10.73
N LEU A 310 5.06 -12.06 10.69
CA LEU A 310 3.74 -12.32 10.10
C LEU A 310 3.83 -12.94 8.70
N ASN A 311 4.67 -12.39 7.83
CA ASN A 311 4.86 -12.89 6.47
C ASN A 311 5.45 -14.32 6.44
N VAL A 312 6.45 -14.60 7.29
CA VAL A 312 7.07 -15.93 7.39
C VAL A 312 6.10 -16.95 8.00
N LEU A 313 5.28 -16.54 8.97
CA LEU A 313 4.22 -17.36 9.58
C LEU A 313 3.07 -17.63 8.60
N HIS A 314 2.67 -16.65 7.79
CA HIS A 314 1.68 -16.84 6.72
C HIS A 314 2.21 -17.78 5.62
N ASP A 315 3.45 -17.61 5.16
CA ASP A 315 4.09 -18.54 4.21
C ASP A 315 4.21 -19.96 4.79
N ALA A 316 4.52 -20.09 6.08
CA ALA A 316 4.51 -21.37 6.79
C ALA A 316 3.09 -21.98 6.85
N ARG A 317 2.05 -21.20 7.17
CA ARG A 317 0.65 -21.67 7.24
C ARG A 317 0.15 -22.10 5.85
N ILE A 318 0.49 -21.36 4.79
CA ILE A 318 0.28 -21.73 3.39
C ILE A 318 0.96 -23.07 3.07
N ALA A 319 2.21 -23.27 3.48
CA ALA A 319 2.93 -24.53 3.26
C ALA A 319 2.31 -25.72 4.02
N SER A 320 1.87 -25.56 5.28
CA SER A 320 1.15 -26.63 5.99
C SER A 320 -0.19 -26.97 5.33
N LEU A 321 -0.91 -25.98 4.80
CA LEU A 321 -2.17 -26.20 4.10
C LEU A 321 -1.97 -26.95 2.77
N LYS A 322 -0.94 -26.60 2.00
CA LYS A 322 -0.57 -27.33 0.77
C LYS A 322 -0.18 -28.77 1.08
N ALA A 323 0.67 -28.98 2.10
CA ALA A 323 1.01 -30.32 2.58
C ALA A 323 -0.26 -31.12 2.95
N ARG A 324 -1.18 -30.59 3.76
CA ARG A 324 -2.39 -31.35 4.15
C ARG A 324 -3.33 -31.63 2.97
N GLY A 325 -3.43 -30.70 2.02
CA GLY A 325 -4.14 -30.94 0.76
C GLY A 325 -3.52 -32.10 -0.03
N ASN A 326 -2.20 -32.05 -0.24
CA ASN A 326 -1.45 -33.06 -0.99
C ASN A 326 -1.48 -34.44 -0.30
N GLU A 327 -1.30 -34.51 1.01
CA GLU A 327 -1.43 -35.73 1.80
C GLU A 327 -2.78 -36.44 1.58
N ASN A 328 -3.89 -35.70 1.73
CA ASN A 328 -5.23 -36.22 1.47
C ASN A 328 -5.39 -36.69 0.00
N LEU A 329 -4.73 -36.02 -0.94
CA LEU A 329 -4.82 -36.36 -2.37
C LEU A 329 -4.05 -37.62 -2.77
N THR A 330 -3.05 -38.05 -2.00
CA THR A 330 -2.47 -39.40 -2.19
C THR A 330 -3.54 -40.49 -2.05
N LEU A 331 -4.43 -40.39 -1.04
CA LEU A 331 -5.49 -41.36 -0.79
C LEU A 331 -6.72 -41.19 -1.71
N VAL A 332 -6.99 -39.97 -2.19
CA VAL A 332 -8.07 -39.70 -3.16
C VAL A 332 -7.68 -40.13 -4.58
N SER A 333 -6.41 -39.95 -4.98
CA SER A 333 -5.91 -40.32 -6.31
C SER A 333 -5.45 -41.78 -6.38
N ARG A 334 -4.98 -42.35 -5.27
CA ARG A 334 -4.47 -43.73 -5.14
C ARG A 334 -3.36 -44.06 -6.14
N GLY A 335 -2.37 -43.17 -6.27
CA GLY A 335 -1.25 -43.34 -7.20
C GLY A 335 -1.60 -43.14 -8.67
N ALA A 336 -2.82 -42.69 -9.01
CA ALA A 336 -3.22 -42.45 -10.40
C ALA A 336 -2.54 -41.21 -11.03
N GLU A 337 -2.01 -40.30 -10.20
CA GLU A 337 -1.30 -39.10 -10.65
C GLU A 337 0.17 -39.20 -10.25
N THR A 338 1.07 -39.19 -11.24
CA THR A 338 2.49 -39.49 -11.04
C THR A 338 3.41 -38.46 -11.70
N LYS A 339 4.63 -38.37 -11.19
CA LYS A 339 5.65 -37.40 -11.57
C LYS A 339 6.95 -38.14 -11.91
N THR A 340 7.39 -38.08 -13.17
CA THR A 340 8.74 -38.50 -13.53
C THR A 340 9.74 -37.45 -13.02
N LEU A 341 10.78 -37.90 -12.31
CA LEU A 341 11.83 -37.03 -11.78
C LEU A 341 12.80 -36.59 -12.89
N ALA A 342 13.67 -35.63 -12.56
CA ALA A 342 14.64 -35.06 -13.50
C ALA A 342 15.72 -36.06 -14.02
N ASP A 343 15.76 -37.29 -13.50
CA ASP A 343 16.58 -38.38 -14.01
C ASP A 343 15.97 -39.10 -15.24
N GLY A 344 14.70 -38.82 -15.56
CA GLY A 344 13.94 -39.45 -16.64
C GLY A 344 13.62 -40.94 -16.41
N LYS A 345 13.79 -41.45 -15.19
CA LYS A 345 13.71 -42.89 -14.87
C LYS A 345 12.89 -43.20 -13.63
N THR A 346 12.96 -42.35 -12.61
CA THR A 346 12.22 -42.52 -11.36
C THR A 346 10.86 -41.86 -11.50
N THR A 347 9.79 -42.62 -11.38
CA THR A 347 8.41 -42.12 -11.31
C THR A 347 7.89 -42.29 -9.89
N VAL A 348 7.32 -41.22 -9.33
CA VAL A 348 6.75 -41.19 -7.97
C VAL A 348 5.30 -40.71 -8.01
N ASP A 349 4.54 -40.93 -6.93
CA ASP A 349 3.25 -40.26 -6.73
C ASP A 349 3.45 -38.74 -6.73
N LEU A 350 2.60 -38.01 -7.45
CA LEU A 350 2.70 -36.56 -7.61
C LEU A 350 2.49 -35.83 -6.28
N TYR A 351 1.51 -36.29 -5.50
CA TYR A 351 1.04 -35.62 -4.29
C TYR A 351 1.94 -35.91 -3.08
N ASP A 352 2.49 -37.12 -2.93
CA ASP A 352 3.58 -37.37 -1.96
C ASP A 352 4.80 -36.52 -2.32
N TYR A 353 5.24 -36.50 -3.59
CA TYR A 353 6.39 -35.68 -3.98
C TYR A 353 6.21 -34.19 -3.61
N ASP A 354 5.04 -33.61 -3.87
CA ASP A 354 4.77 -32.20 -3.58
C ASP A 354 4.51 -31.97 -2.08
N PHE A 355 3.88 -32.90 -1.34
CA PHE A 355 3.86 -32.92 0.14
C PHE A 355 5.29 -32.85 0.71
N GLN A 356 6.23 -33.65 0.18
CA GLN A 356 7.63 -33.62 0.61
C GLN A 356 8.34 -32.30 0.23
N GLN A 357 7.84 -31.49 -0.71
CA GLN A 357 8.35 -30.13 -0.94
C GLN A 357 7.73 -29.13 0.01
N ASP A 358 6.40 -29.14 0.18
CA ASP A 358 5.68 -28.28 1.11
C ASP A 358 6.18 -28.47 2.55
N MET A 359 6.44 -29.72 2.97
CA MET A 359 7.06 -30.02 4.25
C MET A 359 8.48 -29.46 4.42
N LYS A 360 9.27 -29.31 3.34
CA LYS A 360 10.58 -28.63 3.38
C LYS A 360 10.38 -27.12 3.50
N THR A 361 9.40 -26.56 2.80
CA THR A 361 9.02 -25.13 2.88
C THR A 361 8.54 -24.78 4.29
N LEU A 362 7.62 -25.57 4.86
CA LEU A 362 7.14 -25.45 6.24
C LEU A 362 8.28 -25.60 7.25
N THR A 363 9.19 -26.55 7.07
CA THR A 363 10.38 -26.71 7.94
C THR A 363 11.25 -25.44 7.93
N LYS A 364 11.48 -24.84 6.75
CA LYS A 364 12.25 -23.59 6.62
C LYS A 364 11.50 -22.38 7.19
N GLY A 365 10.20 -22.27 6.93
CA GLY A 365 9.35 -21.20 7.43
C GLY A 365 9.29 -21.19 8.96
N LEU A 366 9.05 -22.34 9.58
CA LEU A 366 9.05 -22.48 11.04
C LEU A 366 10.43 -22.18 11.67
N ALA A 367 11.53 -22.60 11.03
CA ALA A 367 12.87 -22.24 11.49
C ALA A 367 13.11 -20.71 11.39
N LYS A 368 12.73 -20.08 10.27
CA LYS A 368 12.86 -18.63 10.07
C LYS A 368 11.92 -17.83 10.98
N ALA A 369 10.75 -18.35 11.33
CA ALA A 369 9.88 -17.75 12.34
C ALA A 369 10.52 -17.80 13.73
N ALA A 370 11.15 -18.93 14.12
CA ALA A 370 11.85 -19.04 15.40
C ALA A 370 13.12 -18.14 15.47
N GLU A 371 13.71 -17.79 14.32
CA GLU A 371 14.75 -16.75 14.21
C GLU A 371 14.21 -15.30 14.22
N LEU A 372 12.89 -15.12 14.35
CA LEU A 372 12.18 -13.83 14.33
C LEU A 372 11.22 -13.66 15.52
N SER A 373 11.13 -14.64 16.42
CA SER A 373 10.32 -14.54 17.63
C SER A 373 11.15 -13.89 18.74
N ASP A 374 10.90 -12.63 19.02
CA ASP A 374 11.68 -11.84 19.97
C ASP A 374 11.24 -12.04 21.45
N ASP A 375 10.08 -12.68 21.67
CA ASP A 375 9.52 -12.99 22.98
C ASP A 375 9.07 -14.47 23.11
N ALA A 376 8.73 -14.89 24.34
CA ALA A 376 8.30 -16.27 24.63
C ALA A 376 6.86 -16.59 24.17
N ALA A 377 5.99 -15.59 23.98
CA ALA A 377 4.62 -15.75 23.49
C ALA A 377 4.57 -16.00 21.97
N GLY A 378 5.46 -15.39 21.18
CA GLY A 378 5.69 -15.73 19.77
C GLY A 378 6.48 -17.03 19.59
N GLU A 379 7.55 -17.24 20.36
CA GLU A 379 8.46 -18.38 20.17
C GLU A 379 7.83 -19.72 20.58
N THR A 380 7.03 -19.74 21.66
CA THR A 380 6.45 -20.99 22.19
C THR A 380 5.48 -21.68 21.20
N PRO A 381 4.53 -20.98 20.56
CA PRO A 381 3.72 -21.57 19.49
C PRO A 381 4.55 -22.04 18.30
N VAL A 382 5.57 -21.30 17.85
CA VAL A 382 6.43 -21.73 16.73
C VAL A 382 7.20 -23.01 17.06
N LYS A 383 7.71 -23.14 18.29
CA LYS A 383 8.29 -24.39 18.81
C LYS A 383 7.27 -25.54 18.83
N ALA A 384 6.03 -25.30 19.26
CA ALA A 384 4.97 -26.31 19.29
C ALA A 384 4.56 -26.75 17.86
N ALA A 385 4.40 -25.81 16.93
CA ALA A 385 4.16 -26.12 15.51
C ALA A 385 5.33 -26.92 14.90
N THR A 386 6.58 -26.58 15.24
CA THR A 386 7.77 -27.33 14.82
C THR A 386 7.79 -28.77 15.35
N ALA A 387 7.34 -29.00 16.59
CA ALA A 387 7.21 -30.34 17.15
C ALA A 387 6.11 -31.14 16.42
N ASN A 388 4.93 -30.55 16.24
CA ASN A 388 3.80 -31.20 15.56
C ASN A 388 4.12 -31.52 14.10
N MET A 389 4.79 -30.63 13.37
CA MET A 389 5.27 -30.87 12.00
C MET A 389 6.25 -32.05 11.92
N LYS A 390 7.18 -32.19 12.89
CA LYS A 390 8.11 -33.33 12.93
C LYS A 390 7.38 -34.66 13.16
N VAL A 391 6.38 -34.69 14.06
CA VAL A 391 5.56 -35.88 14.30
C VAL A 391 4.69 -36.20 13.07
N TRP A 392 4.11 -35.19 12.43
CA TRP A 392 3.34 -35.34 11.19
C TRP A 392 4.17 -36.04 10.11
N LYS A 393 5.40 -35.58 9.85
CA LYS A 393 6.28 -36.19 8.84
C LYS A 393 6.61 -37.66 9.13
N SER A 394 6.68 -38.06 10.40
CA SER A 394 6.84 -39.47 10.78
C SER A 394 5.57 -40.26 10.47
N ARG A 395 4.43 -39.85 11.03
CA ARG A 395 3.12 -40.51 10.84
C ARG A 395 2.71 -40.59 9.36
N HIS A 396 3.11 -39.61 8.55
CA HIS A 396 2.89 -39.62 7.11
C HIS A 396 3.74 -40.69 6.40
N ALA A 397 5.00 -40.88 6.80
CA ALA A 397 5.83 -41.96 6.27
C ALA A 397 5.23 -43.34 6.63
N ASP A 398 4.76 -43.51 7.87
CA ASP A 398 4.06 -44.71 8.32
C ASP A 398 2.79 -44.98 7.46
N ALA A 399 2.02 -43.93 7.14
CA ALA A 399 0.84 -44.02 6.27
C ALA A 399 1.19 -44.32 4.80
N ARG A 400 2.29 -43.74 4.27
CA ARG A 400 2.78 -44.08 2.92
C ARG A 400 3.30 -45.51 2.85
N GLU A 401 3.92 -46.04 3.91
CA GLU A 401 4.36 -47.45 3.97
C GLU A 401 3.16 -48.40 3.91
N ALA A 402 2.09 -48.11 4.67
CA ALA A 402 0.84 -48.87 4.61
C ALA A 402 0.20 -48.85 3.21
N ASP A 403 0.03 -47.67 2.60
CA ASP A 403 -0.59 -47.52 1.27
C ASP A 403 0.25 -48.18 0.17
N ASN A 404 1.58 -47.99 0.19
CA ASN A 404 2.51 -48.65 -0.74
C ASN A 404 2.55 -50.18 -0.54
N GLY A 405 2.29 -50.67 0.67
CA GLY A 405 2.12 -52.09 1.00
C GLY A 405 0.76 -52.67 0.61
N GLY A 406 -0.18 -51.83 0.15
CA GLY A 406 -1.54 -52.21 -0.21
C GLY A 406 -2.57 -52.17 0.92
N ASP A 407 -2.17 -51.82 2.15
CA ASP A 407 -3.10 -51.58 3.26
C ASP A 407 -3.65 -50.14 3.20
N TYR A 408 -4.52 -49.92 2.21
CA TYR A 408 -5.25 -48.66 2.05
C TYR A 408 -6.09 -48.30 3.30
N GLN A 409 -6.58 -49.28 4.07
CA GLN A 409 -7.39 -48.97 5.26
C GLN A 409 -6.52 -48.52 6.43
N GLY A 410 -5.37 -49.18 6.67
CA GLY A 410 -4.38 -48.72 7.63
C GLY A 410 -3.85 -47.32 7.29
N ALA A 411 -3.58 -47.05 6.00
CA ALA A 411 -3.20 -45.71 5.53
C ALA A 411 -4.31 -44.67 5.76
N LEU A 412 -5.58 -45.02 5.49
CA LEU A 412 -6.74 -44.16 5.73
C LEU A 412 -6.91 -43.83 7.22
N ASP A 413 -6.80 -44.83 8.09
CA ASP A 413 -6.89 -44.70 9.54
C ASP A 413 -5.73 -43.82 10.08
N LEU A 414 -4.52 -43.96 9.54
CA LEU A 414 -3.36 -43.13 9.88
C LEU A 414 -3.45 -41.67 9.38
N VAL A 415 -4.32 -41.33 8.43
CA VAL A 415 -4.45 -39.95 7.89
C VAL A 415 -5.71 -39.23 8.36
N ILE A 416 -6.84 -39.95 8.49
CA ILE A 416 -8.16 -39.39 8.87
C ILE A 416 -8.93 -40.20 9.94
N GLY A 417 -8.30 -41.20 10.56
CA GLY A 417 -8.95 -42.04 11.58
C GLY A 417 -9.24 -41.31 12.90
N SER A 418 -9.65 -42.07 13.93
CA SER A 418 -9.91 -41.51 15.27
C SER A 418 -8.63 -41.28 16.07
N ASP A 419 -8.67 -40.36 17.04
CA ASP A 419 -7.57 -40.00 17.97
C ASP A 419 -6.83 -41.21 18.58
N LYS A 420 -7.54 -42.34 18.75
CA LYS A 420 -6.98 -43.62 19.25
C LYS A 420 -5.86 -44.18 18.37
N VAL A 421 -5.94 -43.99 17.05
CA VAL A 421 -4.90 -44.39 16.08
C VAL A 421 -3.93 -43.24 15.76
N LYS A 422 -4.10 -42.08 16.40
CA LYS A 422 -3.20 -40.91 16.32
C LYS A 422 -2.93 -40.48 14.86
N PRO A 423 -3.98 -40.07 14.11
CA PRO A 423 -3.85 -39.76 12.69
C PRO A 423 -2.96 -38.53 12.42
N THR A 424 -2.49 -38.35 11.18
CA THR A 424 -1.74 -37.15 10.78
C THR A 424 -2.55 -35.86 10.92
N GLY A 425 -3.89 -35.94 10.85
CA GLY A 425 -4.80 -34.82 11.06
C GLY A 425 -4.63 -34.12 12.42
N GLU A 426 -4.36 -34.85 13.50
CA GLU A 426 -4.04 -34.25 14.82
C GLU A 426 -2.81 -33.33 14.73
N CYS A 427 -1.80 -33.76 13.98
CA CYS A 427 -0.55 -33.03 13.87
C CYS A 427 -0.69 -31.80 12.96
N PHE A 428 -1.48 -31.90 11.88
CA PHE A 428 -1.85 -30.75 11.07
C PHE A 428 -2.62 -29.70 11.88
N ASP A 429 -3.68 -30.09 12.59
CA ASP A 429 -4.45 -29.17 13.45
C ASP A 429 -3.57 -28.59 14.58
N GLY A 430 -2.60 -29.38 15.07
CA GLY A 430 -1.57 -28.94 16.01
C GLY A 430 -0.53 -27.98 15.42
N VAL A 431 -0.29 -28.00 14.10
CA VAL A 431 0.53 -26.98 13.41
C VAL A 431 -0.29 -25.72 13.22
N ASP A 432 -1.47 -25.83 12.61
CA ASP A 432 -2.31 -24.69 12.22
C ASP A 432 -2.72 -23.84 13.44
N LYS A 433 -3.19 -24.48 14.53
CA LYS A 433 -3.58 -23.81 15.78
C LYS A 433 -2.44 -23.11 16.53
N ASN A 434 -1.18 -23.48 16.28
CA ASN A 434 -0.04 -22.80 16.89
C ASN A 434 0.57 -21.73 15.95
N LEU A 435 0.49 -21.91 14.64
CA LEU A 435 0.71 -20.81 13.68
C LEU A 435 -0.32 -19.69 13.87
N GLU A 436 -1.58 -20.04 14.17
CA GLU A 436 -2.64 -19.08 14.51
C GLU A 436 -2.27 -18.20 15.72
N LYS A 437 -1.87 -18.80 16.84
CA LYS A 437 -1.44 -18.05 18.03
C LYS A 437 -0.24 -17.14 17.77
N ALA A 438 0.74 -17.61 17.00
CA ALA A 438 1.88 -16.79 16.63
C ALA A 438 1.42 -15.58 15.79
N LEU A 439 0.59 -15.83 14.75
CA LEU A 439 0.01 -14.77 13.93
C LEU A 439 -0.81 -13.76 14.76
N ASP A 440 -1.63 -14.21 15.71
CA ASP A 440 -2.43 -13.34 16.57
C ASP A 440 -1.58 -12.43 17.48
N HIS A 441 -0.47 -12.96 18.01
CA HIS A 441 0.48 -12.21 18.84
C HIS A 441 1.24 -11.16 18.01
N GLU A 442 1.87 -11.59 16.91
CA GLU A 442 2.63 -10.73 15.99
C GLU A 442 1.75 -9.65 15.34
N GLN A 443 0.47 -9.97 15.12
CA GLN A 443 -0.57 -9.04 14.66
C GLN A 443 -0.93 -7.98 15.72
N ALA A 444 -0.80 -8.30 17.01
CA ALA A 444 -0.99 -7.34 18.10
C ALA A 444 0.23 -6.42 18.25
N GLU A 445 1.45 -6.97 18.23
CA GLU A 445 2.69 -6.18 18.30
C GLU A 445 2.83 -5.24 17.11
N PHE A 446 2.53 -5.69 15.89
CA PHE A 446 2.45 -4.82 14.71
C PHE A 446 1.49 -3.63 14.95
N LYS A 447 0.28 -3.89 15.47
CA LYS A 447 -0.73 -2.84 15.70
C LYS A 447 -0.28 -1.83 16.74
N GLN A 448 0.39 -2.28 17.80
CA GLN A 448 0.93 -1.39 18.82
C GLN A 448 2.06 -0.53 18.24
N ALA A 449 3.11 -1.14 17.68
CA ALA A 449 4.27 -0.40 17.18
C ALA A 449 3.96 0.52 15.98
N ALA A 450 3.03 0.12 15.11
CA ALA A 450 2.55 0.97 14.02
C ALA A 450 1.59 2.08 14.53
N GLY A 451 0.79 1.80 15.57
CA GLY A 451 -0.05 2.79 16.25
C GLY A 451 0.78 3.88 16.94
N ASP A 452 1.72 3.48 17.81
CA ASP A 452 2.67 4.37 18.48
C ASP A 452 3.47 5.21 17.46
N GLY A 453 3.84 4.61 16.33
CA GLY A 453 4.51 5.30 15.21
C GLY A 453 3.63 6.31 14.47
N LEU A 454 2.34 6.01 14.28
CA LEU A 454 1.37 6.91 13.65
C LEU A 454 1.00 8.06 14.59
N ASP A 455 0.75 7.78 15.88
CA ASP A 455 0.46 8.77 16.90
C ASP A 455 1.59 9.78 17.07
N ALA A 456 2.86 9.36 16.93
CA ALA A 456 4.02 10.25 16.89
C ALA A 456 4.05 11.21 15.67
N MET A 457 3.32 10.92 14.59
CA MET A 457 3.08 11.85 13.48
C MET A 457 1.83 12.74 13.67
N THR A 458 0.96 12.45 14.64
CA THR A 458 -0.23 13.28 14.87
C THR A 458 0.15 14.68 15.36
N GLY A 459 -0.73 15.66 15.11
CA GLY A 459 -0.49 17.06 15.45
C GLY A 459 0.55 17.79 14.58
N LEU A 460 1.53 17.12 13.97
CA LEU A 460 2.58 17.75 13.15
C LEU A 460 2.03 18.65 12.03
N PRO A 461 1.10 18.20 11.16
CA PRO A 461 0.55 19.04 10.10
C PRO A 461 -0.23 20.25 10.64
N VAL A 462 -0.98 20.07 11.74
CA VAL A 462 -1.78 21.12 12.37
C VAL A 462 -0.88 22.17 13.03
N GLY A 463 0.13 21.72 13.78
CA GLY A 463 1.14 22.59 14.38
C GLY A 463 1.91 23.39 13.33
N ALA A 464 2.39 22.73 12.27
CA ALA A 464 3.08 23.39 11.16
C ALA A 464 2.18 24.42 10.44
N ALA A 465 0.90 24.10 10.20
CA ALA A 465 -0.06 25.02 9.59
C ALA A 465 -0.35 26.24 10.49
N VAL A 466 -0.61 26.03 11.78
CA VAL A 466 -0.82 27.11 12.76
C VAL A 466 0.43 27.98 12.86
N LEU A 467 1.63 27.40 12.88
CA LEU A 467 2.88 28.14 13.00
C LEU A 467 3.23 28.89 11.70
N ALA A 468 2.83 28.39 10.52
CA ALA A 468 2.91 29.13 9.26
C ALA A 468 1.99 30.36 9.25
N VAL A 469 0.74 30.23 9.73
CA VAL A 469 -0.23 31.33 9.85
C VAL A 469 0.25 32.38 10.87
N LEU A 470 0.72 31.95 12.05
CA LEU A 470 1.26 32.83 13.08
C LEU A 470 2.54 33.54 12.63
N ALA A 471 3.42 32.87 11.89
CA ALA A 471 4.62 33.50 11.32
C ALA A 471 4.28 34.54 10.25
N ALA A 472 3.31 34.25 9.37
CA ALA A 472 2.83 35.21 8.38
C ALA A 472 2.22 36.46 9.05
N ALA A 473 1.35 36.27 10.05
CA ALA A 473 0.78 37.37 10.84
C ALA A 473 1.85 38.17 11.58
N GLY A 474 2.81 37.49 12.23
CA GLY A 474 3.94 38.12 12.93
C GLY A 474 4.86 38.93 12.01
N ALA A 475 5.11 38.45 10.79
CA ALA A 475 5.87 39.18 9.78
C ALA A 475 5.12 40.45 9.30
N VAL A 476 3.83 40.33 8.97
CA VAL A 476 3.00 41.47 8.54
C VAL A 476 2.89 42.54 9.63
N LEU A 477 2.58 42.14 10.86
CA LEU A 477 2.46 43.08 12.00
C LEU A 477 3.82 43.69 12.38
N GLY A 478 4.90 42.89 12.38
CA GLY A 478 6.26 43.35 12.70
C GLY A 478 6.86 44.32 11.68
N ILE A 479 6.46 44.23 10.41
CA ILE A 479 6.83 45.18 9.36
C ILE A 479 5.89 46.41 9.40
N GLY A 480 4.57 46.19 9.52
CA GLY A 480 3.57 47.26 9.55
C GLY A 480 3.79 48.26 10.69
N ARG A 481 4.02 47.77 11.92
CA ARG A 481 4.23 48.62 13.10
C ARG A 481 5.51 49.48 13.04
N ARG A 482 6.48 49.10 12.19
CA ARG A 482 7.67 49.94 11.89
C ARG A 482 7.41 50.97 10.80
N LEU A 483 6.47 50.74 9.88
CA LEU A 483 6.09 51.74 8.87
C LEU A 483 5.32 52.93 9.46
N SER A 484 4.73 52.77 10.64
CA SER A 484 4.16 53.86 11.44
C SER A 484 5.19 54.64 12.30
N GLU A 485 6.44 54.17 12.44
CA GLU A 485 7.52 54.90 13.15
C GLU A 485 8.32 55.84 12.21
N TYR A 486 8.01 55.84 10.91
CA TYR A 486 8.63 56.69 9.88
C TYR A 486 7.60 57.56 9.13
N ARG A 487 6.56 57.99 9.85
CA ARG A 487 5.57 59.00 9.46
C ARG A 487 5.49 60.06 10.55
#